data_AF-A0A948ANP0-F1
#
_entry.id   AF-A0A948ANP0-F1
#
_cell.length_a   1.000
_cell.length_b   1.000
_cell.length_c   1.000
_cell.angle_alpha   90.00
_cell.angle_beta   90.00
_cell.angle_gamma   90.00
#
_symmetry.space_group_name_H-M   'P 1'
#
loop_
_entity.id
_entity.type
_entity.pdbx_description
1 polymer ?
#
loop_
_entity_poly.entity_id
_entity_poly.type
_entity_poly.pdbx_seq_one_letter_code
_entity_poly.pdbx_strand_id
1 'polypeptide(L)' 'MKVLTIANQKGGVGKTAITFNLAHYAADQGLRVLVIDLDGQGNTSACLEHG' A
#
# COMPACT_ATOMS: atom_id res chain seq x y z
N MET A 1 6.99 -3.22 -16.58
CA MET A 1 6.77 -3.13 -15.11
C MET A 1 6.43 -1.70 -14.77
N LYS A 2 5.34 -1.45 -14.02
CA LYS A 2 4.95 -0.12 -13.56
C LYS A 2 5.26 0.00 -12.06
N VAL A 3 5.68 1.18 -11.61
CA VAL A 3 5.95 1.49 -10.20
C VAL A 3 5.15 2.72 -9.81
N LEU A 4 4.45 2.64 -8.68
CA LEU A 4 3.67 3.73 -8.09
C LEU A 4 4.14 3.95 -6.66
N THR A 5 4.44 5.19 -6.30
CA THR A 5 4.88 5.57 -4.95
C THR A 5 3.86 6.50 -4.32
N ILE A 6 3.37 6.15 -3.13
CA ILE A 6 2.50 6.99 -2.32
C ILE A 6 3.34 7.58 -1.18
N ALA A 7 3.73 8.85 -1.31
CA ALA A 7 4.60 9.52 -0.35
C ALA A 7 4.01 10.86 0.12
N ASN A 8 4.02 11.07 1.43
CA ASN A 8 3.68 12.32 2.09
C ASN A 8 4.25 12.28 3.52
N GLN A 9 5.02 13.30 3.91
CA GLN A 9 5.69 13.34 5.23
C GLN A 9 4.71 13.62 6.39
N LYS A 10 3.47 13.99 6.11
CA LYS A 10 2.43 14.18 7.13
C LYS A 10 1.77 12.86 7.51
N GLY A 11 1.66 12.60 8.81
CA GLY A 11 0.90 11.47 9.37
C GLY A 11 -0.62 11.65 9.21
N GLY A 12 -1.37 10.55 9.14
CA GLY A 12 -2.84 10.59 9.11
C GLY A 12 -3.48 11.10 7.81
N VAL A 13 -2.73 11.21 6.71
CA VAL A 13 -3.24 11.71 5.41
C VAL A 13 -3.73 10.61 4.46
N GLY A 14 -3.86 9.37 4.95
CA GLY A 14 -4.44 8.27 4.18
C GLY A 14 -3.49 7.49 3.27
N LYS A 15 -2.16 7.68 3.37
CA LYS A 15 -1.17 6.94 2.54
C LYS A 15 -1.39 5.42 2.57
N THR A 16 -1.44 4.85 3.77
CA THR A 16 -1.64 3.41 4.00
C THR A 16 -2.95 2.92 3.42
N ALA A 17 -4.05 3.65 3.67
CA ALA A 17 -5.37 3.30 3.16
C ALA A 17 -5.41 3.30 1.62
N ILE A 18 -4.79 4.29 0.98
CA ILE A 18 -4.70 4.37 -0.48
C ILE A 18 -3.85 3.21 -1.03
N THR A 19 -2.67 2.96 -0.44
CA THR A 19 -1.78 1.87 -0.86
C THR A 19 -2.46 0.51 -0.74
N PHE A 20 -3.14 0.23 0.39
CA PHE A 20 -3.87 -1.01 0.62
C PHE A 20 -4.95 -1.24 -0.44
N ASN A 21 -5.84 -0.26 -0.64
CA ASN A 21 -6.95 -0.39 -1.59
C ASN A 21 -6.47 -0.52 -3.04
N LEU A 22 -5.43 0.24 -3.44
CA LEU A 22 -4.87 0.12 -4.79
C LEU A 22 -4.20 -1.24 -5.01
N ALA A 23 -3.48 -1.76 -4.01
CA ALA A 23 -2.86 -3.08 -4.09
C ALA A 23 -3.91 -4.20 -4.22
N HIS A 24 -4.96 -4.15 -3.39
CA HIS A 24 -6.04 -5.13 -3.40
C HIS A 24 -6.80 -5.08 -4.73
N TYR A 25 -7.19 -3.88 -5.18
CA TYR A 25 -7.87 -3.72 -6.47
C TYR A 25 -7.00 -4.21 -7.64
N ALA A 26 -5.70 -3.90 -7.65
CA ALA A 26 -4.81 -4.39 -8.70
C ALA A 26 -4.68 -5.92 -8.70
N ALA A 27 -4.62 -6.54 -7.52
CA ALA A 27 -4.63 -8.00 -7.37
C ALA A 27 -5.94 -8.61 -7.87
N ASP A 28 -7.09 -8.02 -7.55
CA ASP A 28 -8.42 -8.45 -8.03
C ASP A 28 -8.54 -8.38 -9.55
N GLN A 29 -7.83 -7.45 -10.19
CA GLN A 29 -7.74 -7.37 -11.66
C GLN A 29 -6.76 -8.40 -12.26
N GLY A 30 -6.26 -9.36 -11.47
CA GLY A 30 -5.35 -10.42 -11.90
C GLY A 30 -3.90 -9.97 -12.07
N LEU A 31 -3.51 -8.80 -11.56
CA LEU A 31 -2.13 -8.33 -11.65
C LEU A 31 -1.28 -8.93 -10.52
N ARG A 32 -0.02 -9.24 -10.82
CA ARG A 32 0.96 -9.55 -9.77
C ARG A 32 1.38 -8.26 -9.09
N VAL A 33 1.06 -8.13 -7.81
CA VAL A 33 1.33 -6.94 -7.01
C VAL A 33 2.42 -7.23 -5.98
N LEU A 34 3.35 -6.28 -5.82
CA LEU A 34 4.31 -6.25 -4.72
C LEU A 34 4.13 -4.89 -4.02
N VAL A 35 3.87 -4.93 -2.71
CA VAL A 35 3.87 -3.74 -1.86
C VAL A 35 5.17 -3.70 -1.07
N ILE A 36 5.79 -2.53 -1.03
CA ILE A 36 6.98 -2.26 -0.22
C ILE A 36 6.59 -1.18 0.79
N ASP A 37 6.56 -1.54 2.07
CA ASP A 37 6.34 -0.58 3.16
C ASP A 37 7.68 0.00 3.61
N LEU A 38 7.82 1.32 3.49
CA LEU A 38 9.00 2.07 3.92
C LEU A 38 8.71 2.95 5.16
N ASP A 39 7.51 2.84 5.73
CA ASP A 39 7.18 3.48 7.00
C ASP A 39 7.76 2.65 8.15
N GLY A 40 8.54 3.27 9.04
CA GLY A 40 9.12 2.60 10.20
C GLY A 40 8.08 2.06 11.19
N GLN A 41 6.82 2.49 11.08
CA GLN A 41 5.70 1.95 11.87
C GLN A 41 5.07 0.68 11.25
N GLY A 42 5.35 0.37 9.98
CA GLY A 42 4.85 -0.84 9.33
C GLY A 42 3.33 -0.91 9.14
N ASN A 43 2.65 0.25 9.12
CA ASN A 43 1.18 0.31 9.04
C ASN A 43 0.61 -0.36 7.78
N THR A 44 1.31 -0.30 6.65
CA THR A 44 0.85 -0.92 5.40
C THR A 44 0.98 -2.43 5.46
N SER A 45 2.12 -2.92 5.96
CA SER A 45 2.32 -4.35 6.19
C SER A 45 1.24 -4.91 7.12
N ALA A 46 0.98 -4.25 8.25
CA ALA A 46 -0.05 -4.67 9.20
C ALA A 46 -1.46 -4.71 8.57
N CYS A 47 -1.84 -3.71 7.77
CA CYS A 47 -3.12 -3.72 7.05
C CYS A 47 -3.23 -4.87 6.04
N LEU A 48 -2.15 -5.22 5.34
CA LEU A 48 -2.14 -6.28 4.34
C LEU A 48 -2.16 -7.69 4.94
N GLU A 49 -1.62 -7.90 6.13
CA GLU A 49 -1.67 -9.20 6.82
C GLU A 49 -3.09 -9.59 7.29
N HIS A 50 -3.96 -8.60 7.51
CA HIS A 50 -5.30 -8.81 8.06
C HIS A 50 -6.43 -8.64 7.03
N GLY A 51 -6.09 -8.33 5.77
CA GLY A 51 -7.03 -7.95 4.71
C GLY A 51 -7.09 -8.92 3.55
#